data_AF-A0ABD1KSB8-F1
#
_entry.id   AF-A0ABD1KSB8-F1
#
_cell.length_a   1.000
_cell.length_b   1.000
_cell.length_c   1.000
_cell.angle_alpha   90.00
_cell.angle_beta   90.00
_cell.angle_gamma   90.00
#
_symmetry.space_group_name_H-M   'P 1'
#
loop_
_entity.id
_entity.type
_entity.pdbx_description
1 polymer ?
#
loop_
_entity_poly.entity_id
_entity_poly.type
_entity_poly.pdbx_seq_one_letter_code
_entity_poly.pdbx_strand_id
1 'polypeptide(L)'
;MEVATLAPDHDYCVTHTTAMVADQLAEENDMLRQKVKELEIQIQTLQLQSLQSRFGLRRFAGSDEDIRFYTRFHSYDHLMAFWRLIEPATSRMIRVTSVATEASVSVAEKRTSNKSTKLLPIDELFLFLIYLLTGCTQRELGHQFNIHHTTASRIITTWANFLYCVLGAVCIWMTPEEITANLPWPGFPNAFKEYADTQVIVDCTELRCHPHLCCRVRCTHTTSHTVPSRP
;
A
#
# COMPACT_ATOMS: atom_id res chain seq x y z
N MET A 1 60.58 3.13 -28.55
CA MET A 1 61.37 2.58 -27.44
C MET A 1 61.23 3.58 -26.30
N GLU A 2 60.20 3.40 -25.48
CA GLU A 2 59.79 4.34 -24.44
C GLU A 2 60.40 3.85 -23.13
N VAL A 3 61.43 4.55 -22.66
CA VAL A 3 62.22 4.16 -21.48
C VAL A 3 61.42 4.59 -20.25
N ALA A 4 60.76 3.63 -19.62
CA ALA A 4 60.14 3.83 -18.31
C ALA A 4 61.24 4.21 -17.30
N THR A 5 61.26 5.49 -16.91
CA THR A 5 62.09 5.99 -15.82
C THR A 5 61.54 5.41 -14.51
N LEU A 6 62.20 4.35 -14.03
CA LEU A 6 62.05 3.85 -12.66
C LEU A 6 62.43 4.97 -11.69
N ALA A 7 61.49 5.34 -10.82
CA ALA A 7 61.74 6.31 -9.76
C ALA A 7 62.87 5.83 -8.85
N PRO A 8 63.71 6.73 -8.30
CA PRO A 8 64.78 6.35 -7.39
C PRO A 8 64.17 5.77 -6.11
N ASP A 9 64.56 4.54 -5.79
CA ASP A 9 64.18 3.86 -4.55
C ASP A 9 64.88 4.57 -3.39
N HIS A 10 64.15 5.44 -2.70
CA HIS A 10 64.65 6.16 -1.54
C HIS A 10 64.56 5.23 -0.33
N ASP A 11 65.72 4.79 0.17
CA ASP A 11 65.86 4.01 1.40
C ASP A 11 65.53 4.89 2.62
N TYR A 12 64.24 5.01 2.94
CA TYR A 12 63.76 5.75 4.09
C TYR A 12 64.12 4.98 5.36
N CYS A 13 65.22 5.35 6.03
CA CYS A 13 65.55 4.84 7.35
C CYS A 13 64.39 5.07 8.33
N VAL A 14 63.79 4.00 8.84
CA VAL A 14 62.78 4.05 9.91
C VAL A 14 63.46 4.58 11.18
N THR A 15 63.27 5.85 11.48
CA THR A 15 63.69 6.41 12.76
C THR A 15 62.74 5.93 13.87
N HIS A 16 63.24 5.78 15.10
CA HIS A 16 62.42 5.41 16.26
C HIS A 16 61.19 6.30 16.41
N THR A 17 61.33 7.59 16.09
CA THR A 17 60.25 8.58 16.09
C THR A 17 59.20 8.29 15.02
N THR A 18 59.61 7.95 13.79
CA THR A 18 58.67 7.54 12.73
C THR A 18 57.99 6.21 13.02
N ALA A 19 58.67 5.26 13.67
CA ALA A 19 58.06 4.00 14.11
C ALA A 19 56.98 4.24 15.17
N MET A 20 57.28 5.02 16.21
CA MET A 20 56.29 5.41 17.22
C MET A 20 55.07 6.13 16.64
N VAL A 21 55.28 7.04 15.68
CA VAL A 21 54.18 7.76 15.03
C VAL A 21 53.35 6.82 14.14
N ALA A 22 53.98 5.88 13.44
CA ALA A 22 53.29 4.87 12.64
C ALA A 22 52.44 3.94 13.53
N ASP A 23 52.97 3.50 14.67
CA ASP A 23 52.24 2.69 15.64
C ASP A 23 51.05 3.45 16.24
N GLN A 24 51.24 4.73 16.60
CA GLN A 24 50.16 5.59 17.09
C GLN A 24 49.06 5.78 16.04
N LEU A 25 49.44 6.01 14.77
CA LEU A 25 48.50 6.15 13.65
C LEU A 25 47.79 4.84 13.31
N ALA A 26 48.45 3.69 13.51
CA ALA A 26 47.83 2.38 13.35
C ALA A 26 46.77 2.14 14.43
N GLU A 27 47.08 2.47 15.69
CA GLU A 27 46.15 2.37 16.82
C GLU A 27 44.95 3.30 16.63
N GLU A 28 45.17 4.55 16.19
CA GLU A 28 44.09 5.48 15.85
C GLU A 28 43.22 4.97 14.69
N ASN A 29 43.81 4.37 13.65
CA ASN A 29 43.07 3.78 12.53
C ASN A 29 42.21 2.61 12.99
N ASP A 30 42.72 1.77 13.88
CA ASP A 30 41.97 0.64 14.43
C ASP A 30 40.80 1.12 15.31
N MET A 31 41.02 2.15 16.13
CA MET A 31 39.93 2.79 16.89
C MET A 31 38.86 3.41 15.98
N LEU A 32 39.26 4.11 14.92
CA LEU A 32 38.32 4.69 13.95
C LEU A 32 37.52 3.60 13.22
N ARG A 33 38.17 2.51 12.80
CA ARG A 33 37.49 1.35 12.18
C ARG A 33 36.48 0.72 13.13
N GLN A 34 36.81 0.62 14.42
CA GLN A 34 35.89 0.09 15.42
C GLN A 34 34.70 1.04 15.64
N LYS A 35 34.94 2.36 15.66
CA LYS A 35 33.88 3.38 15.76
C LYS A 35 32.95 3.37 14.56
N VAL A 36 33.48 3.18 13.34
CA VAL A 36 32.66 3.04 12.13
C VAL A 36 31.73 1.84 12.23
N LYS A 37 32.26 0.66 12.60
CA LYS A 37 31.44 -0.55 12.79
C LYS A 37 30.35 -0.36 13.85
N GLU A 38 30.68 0.26 14.98
CA GLU A 38 29.72 0.58 16.04
C GLU A 38 28.60 1.50 15.52
N LEU A 39 28.97 2.59 14.83
CA LEU A 39 27.99 3.53 14.28
C LEU A 39 27.11 2.88 13.21
N GLU A 40 27.66 2.02 12.37
CA GLU A 40 26.90 1.23 11.39
C GLU A 40 25.85 0.35 12.08
N ILE A 41 26.22 -0.36 13.14
CA ILE A 41 25.30 -1.17 13.95
C ILE A 41 24.22 -0.30 14.60
N GLN A 42 24.60 0.87 15.14
CA GLN A 42 23.64 1.80 15.75
C GLN A 42 22.65 2.35 14.73
N ILE A 43 23.11 2.74 13.54
CA ILE A 43 22.25 3.18 12.44
C ILE A 43 21.27 2.08 12.06
N GLN A 44 21.75 0.84 11.88
CA GLN A 44 20.91 -0.29 11.53
C GLN A 44 19.87 -0.58 12.63
N THR A 45 20.26 -0.51 13.89
CA THR A 45 19.38 -0.70 15.04
C THR A 45 18.31 0.39 15.11
N LEU A 46 18.69 1.66 14.96
CA LEU A 46 17.75 2.79 14.94
C LEU A 46 16.81 2.74 13.74
N GLN A 47 17.29 2.27 12.58
CA GLN A 47 16.44 2.05 11.41
C GLN A 47 15.41 0.95 11.68
N LEU A 48 15.81 -0.18 12.27
CA LEU A 48 14.88 -1.25 12.64
C LEU A 48 13.86 -0.78 13.67
N GLN A 49 14.30 -0.06 14.71
CA GLN A 49 13.41 0.52 15.72
C GLN A 49 12.44 1.54 15.11
N SER A 50 12.91 2.38 14.18
CA SER A 50 12.07 3.34 13.44
C SER A 50 11.03 2.61 12.59
N LEU A 51 11.42 1.54 11.90
CA LEU A 51 10.49 0.71 11.12
C LEU A 51 9.44 0.01 11.99
N GLN A 52 9.81 -0.41 13.20
CA GLN A 52 8.89 -1.03 14.17
C GLN A 52 7.98 0.00 14.86
N SER A 53 8.48 1.21 15.08
CA SER A 53 7.75 2.32 15.70
C SER A 53 6.69 2.91 14.78
N ARG A 54 6.93 2.90 13.47
CA ARG A 54 5.93 3.30 12.47
C ARG A 54 4.83 2.25 12.41
N PHE A 55 3.59 2.66 12.67
CA PHE A 55 2.43 1.81 12.45
C PHE A 55 2.32 1.47 10.96
N GLY A 56 2.65 0.24 10.59
CA GLY A 56 2.72 -0.24 9.22
C GLY A 56 2.55 -1.75 9.19
N LEU A 57 2.26 -2.30 8.00
CA LEU A 57 1.82 -3.70 7.90
C LEU A 57 2.86 -4.68 8.46
N ARG A 58 4.16 -4.39 8.26
CA ARG A 58 5.27 -5.22 8.74
C ARG A 58 5.27 -5.46 10.24
N ARG A 59 4.72 -4.53 11.03
CA ARG A 59 4.64 -4.68 12.50
C ARG A 59 3.74 -5.86 12.90
N PHE A 60 2.73 -6.16 12.10
CA PHE A 60 1.75 -7.21 12.37
C PHE A 60 2.04 -8.51 11.62
N ALA A 61 3.12 -8.58 10.84
CA ALA A 61 3.45 -9.74 10.02
C ALA A 61 3.72 -11.02 10.83
N GLY A 62 4.02 -10.92 12.12
CA GLY A 62 4.22 -12.07 13.02
C GLY A 62 2.97 -12.56 13.75
N SER A 63 1.81 -11.92 13.55
CA SER A 63 0.57 -12.21 14.29
C SER A 63 -0.62 -12.26 13.33
N ASP A 64 -1.01 -13.47 12.94
CA ASP A 64 -2.17 -13.67 12.05
C ASP A 64 -3.49 -13.21 12.69
N GLU A 65 -3.58 -13.24 14.02
CA GLU A 65 -4.71 -12.70 14.77
C GLU A 65 -4.85 -11.18 14.56
N ASP A 66 -3.75 -10.44 14.66
CA ASP A 66 -3.78 -8.99 14.43
C ASP A 66 -4.07 -8.66 12.96
N ILE A 67 -3.49 -9.42 12.02
CA ILE A 67 -3.80 -9.27 10.59
C ILE A 67 -5.29 -9.49 10.34
N ARG A 68 -5.86 -10.56 10.90
CA ARG A 68 -7.29 -10.84 10.78
C ARG A 68 -8.15 -9.75 11.40
N PHE A 69 -7.75 -9.25 12.56
CA PHE A 69 -8.46 -8.17 13.24
C PHE A 69 -8.50 -6.90 12.38
N TYR A 70 -7.36 -6.46 11.83
CA TYR A 70 -7.25 -5.20 11.10
C TYR A 70 -7.66 -5.28 9.62
N THR A 71 -7.55 -6.45 8.99
CA THR A 71 -7.71 -6.59 7.52
C THR A 71 -8.78 -7.59 7.11
N ARG A 72 -9.30 -8.39 8.04
CA ARG A 72 -10.20 -9.55 7.81
C ARG A 72 -9.64 -10.65 6.92
N PHE A 73 -8.40 -10.54 6.45
CA PHE A 73 -7.71 -11.67 5.82
C PHE A 73 -7.38 -12.74 6.85
N HIS A 74 -7.39 -14.01 6.43
CA HIS A 74 -7.21 -15.14 7.33
C HIS A 74 -5.79 -15.21 7.94
N SER A 75 -4.79 -14.79 7.17
CA SER A 75 -3.38 -14.73 7.59
C SER A 75 -2.61 -13.65 6.82
N TYR A 76 -1.40 -13.32 7.28
CA TYR A 76 -0.48 -12.43 6.56
C TYR A 76 -0.22 -12.90 5.12
N ASP A 77 -0.06 -14.20 4.92
CA ASP A 77 0.21 -14.78 3.60
C ASP A 77 -0.94 -14.56 2.62
N HIS A 78 -2.20 -14.67 3.07
CA HIS A 78 -3.36 -14.40 2.22
C HIS A 78 -3.41 -12.93 1.80
N LEU A 79 -3.13 -12.00 2.73
CA LEU A 79 -3.03 -10.59 2.42
C LEU A 79 -1.89 -10.31 1.42
N MET A 80 -0.74 -10.96 1.60
CA MET A 80 0.40 -10.81 0.69
C MET A 80 0.14 -11.44 -0.68
N ALA A 81 -0.60 -12.54 -0.76
CA ALA A 81 -1.03 -13.13 -2.01
C ALA A 81 -1.95 -12.16 -2.78
N PHE A 82 -2.90 -11.53 -2.10
CA PHE A 82 -3.73 -10.47 -2.67
C PHE A 82 -2.88 -9.27 -3.12
N TRP A 83 -1.93 -8.81 -2.28
CA TRP A 83 -1.02 -7.72 -2.62
C TRP A 83 -0.27 -7.98 -3.93
N ARG A 84 0.30 -9.17 -4.11
CA ARG A 84 1.05 -9.54 -5.32
C ARG A 84 0.22 -9.47 -6.60
N LEU A 85 -1.09 -9.69 -6.52
CA LEU A 85 -1.99 -9.59 -7.69
C LEU A 85 -2.20 -8.14 -8.11
N ILE A 86 -2.28 -7.22 -7.15
CA ILE A 86 -2.63 -5.81 -7.42
C ILE A 86 -1.39 -4.91 -7.53
N GLU A 87 -0.26 -5.29 -6.93
CA GLU A 87 0.99 -4.54 -6.89
C GLU A 87 1.43 -4.03 -8.28
N PRO A 88 1.43 -4.85 -9.36
CA PRO A 88 1.81 -4.38 -10.69
C PRO A 88 0.89 -3.27 -11.24
N ALA A 89 -0.39 -3.27 -10.84
CA ALA A 89 -1.35 -2.26 -11.25
C ALA A 89 -1.21 -0.95 -10.46
N THR A 90 -0.60 -0.97 -9.27
CA THR A 90 -0.40 0.23 -8.44
C THR A 90 0.49 1.28 -9.12
N SER A 91 1.37 0.88 -10.05
CA SER A 91 2.18 1.82 -10.82
C SER A 91 1.34 2.73 -11.74
N ARG A 92 0.14 2.28 -12.13
CA ARG A 92 -0.82 3.06 -12.94
C ARG A 92 -1.85 3.82 -12.09
N MET A 93 -1.73 3.79 -10.77
CA MET A 93 -2.68 4.40 -9.85
C MET A 93 -2.64 5.93 -9.94
N ILE A 94 -3.76 6.55 -10.30
CA ILE A 94 -3.90 8.01 -10.35
C ILE A 94 -4.18 8.53 -8.94
N ARG A 95 -3.19 9.18 -8.32
CA ARG A 95 -3.32 9.74 -6.96
C ARG A 95 -4.13 11.04 -6.94
N VAL A 96 -5.06 11.15 -6.00
CA VAL A 96 -5.83 12.38 -5.78
C VAL A 96 -4.91 13.49 -5.28
N THR A 97 -4.75 14.56 -6.07
CA THR A 97 -3.98 15.74 -5.71
C THR A 97 -4.86 16.91 -5.31
N SER A 98 -4.37 17.75 -4.39
CA SER A 98 -5.08 18.95 -3.90
C SER A 98 -5.16 20.08 -4.93
N VAL A 99 -4.76 19.84 -6.18
CA VAL A 99 -4.74 20.83 -7.26
C VAL A 99 -5.33 20.17 -8.51
N ALA A 100 -6.66 20.02 -8.53
CA ALA A 100 -7.47 19.86 -9.74
C ALA A 100 -8.95 19.61 -9.35
N THR A 101 -9.55 20.59 -8.69
CA THR A 101 -10.99 20.86 -8.89
C THR A 101 -11.05 22.13 -9.70
N GLU A 102 -10.70 22.05 -10.98
CA GLU A 102 -11.13 22.97 -12.04
C GLU A 102 -10.64 22.45 -13.39
N ALA A 103 -11.62 22.00 -14.17
CA ALA A 103 -11.71 21.97 -15.63
C ALA A 103 -10.62 21.31 -16.52
N SER A 104 -11.17 20.57 -17.49
CA SER A 104 -10.72 20.38 -18.88
C SER A 104 -9.56 19.43 -19.20
N VAL A 105 -9.95 18.35 -19.88
CA VAL A 105 -9.30 17.71 -21.05
C VAL A 105 -8.13 18.53 -21.61
N SER A 106 -6.92 18.01 -21.48
CA SER A 106 -5.90 18.12 -22.52
C SER A 106 -4.91 16.97 -22.40
N VAL A 107 -4.77 16.25 -23.51
CA VAL A 107 -3.71 15.28 -23.77
C VAL A 107 -2.40 16.06 -23.72
N ALA A 108 -1.63 15.86 -22.67
CA ALA A 108 -0.23 16.25 -22.63
C ALA A 108 0.50 15.29 -21.70
N GLU A 109 1.46 14.58 -22.26
CA GLU A 109 2.38 13.66 -21.64
C GLU A 109 3.09 14.32 -20.46
N LYS A 110 2.45 14.27 -19.30
CA LYS A 110 3.11 14.57 -18.03
C LYS A 110 3.13 13.26 -17.31
N ARG A 111 4.27 12.57 -17.40
CA ARG A 111 4.74 11.64 -16.37
C ARG A 111 4.70 12.42 -15.07
N THR A 112 3.54 12.46 -14.44
CA THR A 112 3.37 13.03 -13.11
C THR A 112 4.24 12.17 -12.25
N SER A 113 5.43 12.68 -11.92
CA SER A 113 6.27 12.04 -10.93
C SER A 113 5.37 11.84 -9.72
N ASN A 114 5.15 10.56 -9.41
CA ASN A 114 4.43 10.15 -8.22
C ASN A 114 5.13 10.85 -7.06
N LYS A 115 4.59 11.99 -6.60
CA LYS A 115 5.14 12.72 -5.46
C LYS A 115 5.29 11.69 -4.36
N SER A 116 6.53 11.47 -3.94
CA SER A 116 6.90 10.42 -2.98
C SER A 116 5.93 10.46 -1.82
N THR A 117 5.06 9.43 -1.76
CA THR A 117 4.15 9.27 -0.65
C THR A 117 4.99 8.97 0.57
N LYS A 118 4.64 9.57 1.72
CA LYS A 118 5.35 9.30 3.00
C LYS A 118 5.29 7.83 3.42
N LEU A 119 4.36 7.07 2.82
CA LEU A 119 4.09 5.66 3.08
C LEU A 119 4.32 4.82 1.82
N LEU A 120 4.71 3.57 2.04
CA LEU A 120 4.80 2.57 0.99
C LEU A 120 3.38 2.22 0.50
N PRO A 121 3.18 1.88 -0.78
CA PRO A 121 1.87 1.50 -1.31
C PRO A 121 1.16 0.41 -0.50
N ILE A 122 1.91 -0.56 0.04
CA ILE A 122 1.36 -1.62 0.89
C ILE A 122 0.83 -1.10 2.24
N ASP A 123 1.51 -0.11 2.84
CA ASP A 123 1.06 0.52 4.08
C ASP A 123 -0.15 1.44 3.83
N GLU A 124 -0.24 2.04 2.64
CA GLU A 124 -1.42 2.80 2.22
C GLU A 124 -2.65 1.89 2.03
N LEU A 125 -2.46 0.71 1.42
CA LEU A 125 -3.52 -0.30 1.33
C LEU A 125 -3.95 -0.75 2.73
N PHE A 126 -2.99 -1.03 3.62
CA PHE A 126 -3.28 -1.43 4.99
C PHE A 126 -4.12 -0.36 5.73
N LEU A 127 -3.77 0.92 5.57
CA LEU A 127 -4.57 2.03 6.09
C LEU A 127 -6.00 2.01 5.54
N PHE A 128 -6.16 1.80 4.24
CA PHE A 128 -7.48 1.71 3.60
C PHE A 128 -8.31 0.54 4.14
N LEU A 129 -7.70 -0.63 4.35
CA LEU A 129 -8.39 -1.80 4.91
C LEU A 129 -8.85 -1.54 6.36
N ILE A 130 -8.00 -0.96 7.21
CA ILE A 130 -8.39 -0.57 8.58
C ILE A 130 -9.55 0.43 8.54
N TYR A 131 -9.51 1.40 7.63
CA TYR A 131 -10.58 2.38 7.48
C TYR A 131 -11.93 1.72 7.18
N LEU A 132 -11.96 0.77 6.23
CA LEU A 132 -13.19 0.07 5.86
C LEU A 132 -13.75 -0.80 6.99
N LEU A 133 -12.87 -1.45 7.76
CA LEU A 133 -13.26 -2.52 8.67
C LEU A 133 -13.55 -2.05 10.09
N THR A 134 -12.78 -1.06 10.57
CA THR A 134 -12.90 -0.53 11.92
C THR A 134 -13.73 0.74 11.95
N GLY A 135 -13.94 1.39 10.79
CA GLY A 135 -14.68 2.65 10.70
C GLY A 135 -13.98 3.82 11.40
N CYS A 136 -12.67 3.71 11.64
CA CYS A 136 -11.89 4.75 12.31
C CYS A 136 -11.99 6.09 11.57
N THR A 137 -11.95 7.18 12.33
CA THR A 137 -11.91 8.51 11.74
C THR A 137 -10.56 8.74 11.05
N GLN A 138 -10.56 9.59 10.01
CA GLN A 138 -9.33 9.98 9.30
C GLN A 138 -8.29 10.64 10.22
N ARG A 139 -8.74 11.21 11.35
CA ARG A 139 -7.88 11.82 12.38
C ARG A 139 -7.15 10.74 13.19
N GLU A 140 -7.85 9.69 13.61
CA GLU A 140 -7.25 8.56 14.34
C GLU A 140 -6.25 7.82 13.46
N LEU A 141 -6.61 7.57 12.19
CA LEU A 141 -5.68 6.98 11.21
C LEU A 141 -4.47 7.89 10.97
N GLY A 142 -4.69 9.20 10.92
CA GLY A 142 -3.59 10.17 10.82
C GLY A 142 -2.60 10.06 11.99
N HIS A 143 -3.12 9.93 13.22
CA HIS A 143 -2.29 9.76 14.40
C HIS A 143 -1.53 8.42 14.39
N GLN A 144 -2.20 7.31 14.07
CA GLN A 144 -1.59 5.98 14.02
C GLN A 144 -0.45 5.91 13.00
N PHE A 145 -0.69 6.38 11.77
CA PHE A 145 0.28 6.32 10.67
C PHE A 145 1.26 7.51 10.63
N ASN A 146 1.16 8.44 11.59
CA ASN A 146 1.93 9.70 11.64
C ASN A 146 1.82 10.51 10.33
N ILE A 147 0.61 10.64 9.82
CA ILE A 147 0.27 11.42 8.63
C ILE A 147 -0.81 12.45 8.94
N HIS A 148 -0.86 13.52 8.15
CA HIS A 148 -1.92 14.50 8.30
C HIS A 148 -3.27 13.91 7.84
N HIS A 149 -4.37 14.25 8.52
CA HIS A 149 -5.71 13.72 8.21
C HIS A 149 -6.13 13.93 6.74
N THR A 150 -5.71 15.04 6.11
CA THR A 150 -5.95 15.29 4.68
C THR A 150 -5.21 14.30 3.78
N THR A 151 -4.05 13.81 4.21
CA THR A 151 -3.29 12.78 3.50
C THR A 151 -4.00 11.44 3.63
N ALA A 152 -4.46 11.09 4.83
CA ALA A 152 -5.27 9.88 5.05
C ALA A 152 -6.53 9.88 4.17
N SER A 153 -7.26 11.01 4.10
CA SER A 153 -8.43 11.17 3.23
C SER A 153 -8.09 10.92 1.76
N ARG A 154 -7.00 11.52 1.26
CA ARG A 154 -6.56 11.35 -0.14
C ARG A 154 -6.14 9.92 -0.43
N ILE A 155 -5.46 9.25 0.51
CA ILE A 155 -5.11 7.82 0.41
C ILE A 155 -6.39 7.00 0.28
N ILE A 156 -7.36 7.19 1.19
CA ILE A 156 -8.63 6.45 1.20
C ILE A 156 -9.35 6.59 -0.14
N THR A 157 -9.53 7.82 -0.64
CA THR A 157 -10.21 8.04 -1.93
C THR A 157 -9.45 7.42 -3.10
N THR A 158 -8.11 7.53 -3.09
CA THR A 158 -7.30 6.96 -4.17
C THR A 158 -7.40 5.44 -4.21
N TRP A 159 -7.29 4.79 -3.04
CA TRP A 159 -7.39 3.33 -2.94
C TRP A 159 -8.80 2.81 -3.23
N ALA A 160 -9.84 3.54 -2.82
CA ALA A 160 -11.22 3.23 -3.20
C ALA A 160 -11.40 3.23 -4.73
N ASN A 161 -10.96 4.28 -5.42
CA ASN A 161 -11.07 4.38 -6.88
C ASN A 161 -10.24 3.30 -7.58
N PHE A 162 -9.03 3.04 -7.10
CA PHE A 162 -8.17 2.01 -7.66
C PHE A 162 -8.76 0.61 -7.52
N LEU A 163 -9.21 0.24 -6.31
CA LEU A 163 -9.82 -1.07 -6.07
C LEU A 163 -11.17 -1.20 -6.76
N TYR A 164 -11.94 -0.13 -6.91
CA TYR A 164 -13.14 -0.14 -7.74
C TYR A 164 -12.82 -0.56 -9.18
N CYS A 165 -11.76 -0.01 -9.79
CA CYS A 165 -11.34 -0.41 -11.12
C CYS A 165 -10.79 -1.84 -11.18
N VAL A 166 -9.96 -2.24 -10.21
CA VAL A 166 -9.33 -3.56 -10.20
C VAL A 166 -10.34 -4.68 -9.92
N LEU A 167 -11.16 -4.51 -8.89
CA LEU A 167 -12.18 -5.49 -8.51
C LEU A 167 -13.39 -5.43 -9.45
N GLY A 168 -13.73 -4.26 -9.99
CA GLY A 168 -14.79 -4.13 -10.99
C GLY A 168 -14.46 -4.80 -12.32
N ALA A 169 -13.17 -5.02 -12.62
CA ALA A 169 -12.75 -5.82 -13.77
C ALA A 169 -12.92 -7.33 -13.54
N VAL A 170 -13.07 -7.76 -12.29
CA VAL A 170 -13.43 -9.15 -11.98
C VAL A 170 -14.92 -9.30 -12.24
N CYS A 171 -15.28 -9.99 -13.33
CA CYS A 171 -16.65 -10.35 -13.61
C CYS A 171 -17.12 -11.39 -12.58
N ILE A 172 -17.70 -10.92 -11.46
CA ILE A 172 -18.28 -11.78 -10.42
C ILE A 172 -19.63 -12.36 -10.91
N TRP A 173 -20.26 -11.67 -11.87
CA TRP A 173 -21.55 -12.07 -12.42
C TRP A 173 -21.35 -13.11 -13.52
N MET A 174 -22.17 -14.15 -13.47
CA MET A 174 -22.29 -15.14 -14.55
C MET A 174 -22.85 -14.47 -15.80
N THR A 175 -22.49 -14.99 -16.96
CA THR A 175 -23.08 -14.51 -18.21
C THR A 175 -24.57 -14.85 -18.28
N PRO A 176 -25.40 -14.05 -18.98
CA PRO A 176 -26.84 -14.32 -19.12
C PRO A 176 -27.14 -15.73 -19.65
N GLU A 177 -26.27 -16.24 -20.52
CA GLU A 177 -26.36 -17.56 -21.12
C GLU A 177 -26.13 -18.67 -20.09
N GLU A 178 -25.11 -18.53 -19.24
CA GLU A 178 -24.81 -19.47 -18.15
C GLU A 178 -25.89 -19.46 -17.06
N ILE A 179 -26.52 -18.31 -16.81
CA ILE A 179 -27.65 -18.19 -15.88
C ILE A 179 -28.85 -18.96 -16.44
N THR A 180 -29.17 -18.76 -17.71
CA THR A 180 -30.31 -19.44 -18.37
C THR A 180 -30.13 -20.95 -18.42
N ALA A 181 -28.90 -21.43 -18.62
CA ALA A 181 -28.58 -22.87 -18.63
C ALA A 181 -28.68 -23.54 -17.26
N ASN A 182 -28.36 -22.82 -16.17
CA ASN A 182 -28.37 -23.35 -14.81
C ASN A 182 -29.70 -23.11 -14.07
N LEU A 183 -30.59 -22.27 -14.60
CA LEU A 183 -31.90 -22.04 -14.01
C LEU A 183 -32.78 -23.30 -14.15
N PRO A 184 -33.37 -23.80 -13.05
CA PRO A 184 -34.34 -24.89 -13.08
C PRO A 184 -35.70 -24.35 -13.58
N TRP A 185 -35.75 -23.98 -14.86
CA TRP A 185 -36.97 -23.54 -15.56
C TRP A 185 -38.21 -24.43 -15.32
N PRO A 186 -38.12 -25.78 -15.25
CA PRO A 186 -39.30 -26.61 -14.99
C PRO A 186 -39.83 -26.57 -13.54
N GLY A 187 -39.11 -25.96 -12.60
CA GLY A 187 -39.53 -25.80 -11.20
C GLY A 187 -39.62 -24.36 -10.71
N PHE A 188 -39.38 -23.38 -11.58
CA PHE A 188 -39.35 -21.97 -11.21
C PHE A 188 -40.79 -21.44 -11.05
N PRO A 189 -41.15 -20.86 -9.88
CA PRO A 189 -42.52 -20.42 -9.62
C PRO A 189 -43.01 -19.43 -10.68
N ASN A 190 -44.25 -19.59 -11.16
CA ASN A 190 -44.87 -18.72 -12.16
C ASN A 190 -44.82 -17.21 -11.79
N ALA A 191 -44.67 -16.88 -10.51
CA ALA A 191 -44.50 -15.52 -10.00
C ALA A 191 -43.23 -14.81 -10.53
N PHE A 192 -42.20 -15.56 -10.96
CA PHE A 192 -40.98 -14.97 -11.50
C PHE A 192 -40.96 -14.86 -13.04
N LYS A 193 -42.02 -15.30 -13.73
CA LYS A 193 -42.15 -15.06 -15.18
C LYS A 193 -42.21 -13.57 -15.52
N GLU A 194 -42.69 -12.75 -14.60
CA GLU A 194 -42.72 -11.28 -14.73
C GLU A 194 -41.32 -10.65 -14.64
N TYR A 195 -40.32 -11.41 -14.17
CA TYR A 195 -38.94 -10.98 -13.96
C TYR A 195 -37.95 -11.80 -14.83
N ALA A 196 -38.36 -12.16 -16.06
CA ALA A 196 -37.55 -12.98 -16.97
C ALA A 196 -36.24 -12.30 -17.43
N ASP A 197 -36.12 -10.99 -17.23
CA ASP A 197 -34.93 -10.17 -17.46
C ASP A 197 -34.01 -10.06 -16.23
N THR A 198 -34.45 -10.58 -15.07
CA THR A 198 -33.68 -10.50 -13.83
C THR A 198 -32.61 -11.58 -13.78
N GLN A 199 -31.35 -11.16 -13.93
CA GLN A 199 -30.20 -12.06 -13.96
C GLN A 199 -29.65 -12.38 -12.56
N VAL A 200 -29.85 -11.47 -11.61
CA VAL A 200 -29.22 -11.54 -10.29
C VAL A 200 -30.19 -10.98 -9.25
N ILE A 201 -30.33 -11.71 -8.14
CA ILE A 201 -30.98 -11.21 -6.93
C ILE A 201 -29.88 -10.96 -5.90
N VAL A 202 -29.68 -9.70 -5.55
CA VAL A 202 -28.76 -9.31 -4.48
C VAL A 202 -29.60 -9.10 -3.22
N ASP A 203 -29.52 -10.06 -2.29
CA ASP A 203 -30.17 -9.91 -0.99
C ASP A 203 -29.32 -9.00 -0.10
N CYS A 204 -29.94 -7.93 0.41
CA CYS A 204 -29.31 -6.96 1.30
C CYS A 204 -30.06 -6.99 2.64
N THR A 205 -29.43 -7.50 3.69
CA THR A 205 -29.99 -7.40 5.04
C THR A 205 -29.70 -6.01 5.60
N GLU A 206 -30.70 -5.14 5.63
CA GLU A 206 -30.60 -3.85 6.34
C GLU A 206 -30.58 -4.06 7.86
N LEU A 207 -29.46 -3.73 8.50
CA LEU A 207 -29.36 -3.71 9.95
C LEU A 207 -29.82 -2.34 10.47
N ARG A 208 -30.91 -2.31 11.24
CA ARG A 208 -31.39 -1.09 11.90
C ARG A 208 -30.48 -0.73 13.07
N CYS A 209 -29.67 0.31 12.91
CA CYS A 209 -28.85 0.85 13.99
C CYS A 209 -29.66 1.84 14.85
N HIS A 210 -29.65 1.69 16.18
CA HIS A 210 -30.27 2.64 17.10
C HIS A 210 -29.45 3.95 17.15
N PRO A 211 -30.08 5.13 17.22
CA PRO A 211 -29.43 6.44 17.05
C PRO A 211 -28.44 6.85 18.15
N HIS A 212 -28.30 6.08 19.24
CA HIS A 212 -27.51 6.50 20.40
C HIS A 212 -26.02 6.11 20.34
N LEU A 213 -25.61 5.25 19.40
CA LEU A 213 -24.19 5.02 19.09
C LEU A 213 -23.95 5.37 17.62
N CYS A 214 -23.30 6.52 17.42
CA CYS A 214 -22.90 7.06 16.13
C CYS A 214 -21.88 6.14 15.43
N CYS A 215 -22.34 5.05 14.82
CA CYS A 215 -21.66 4.47 13.67
C CYS A 215 -22.11 5.30 12.46
N ARG A 216 -21.23 6.18 11.97
CA ARG A 216 -21.48 6.99 10.79
C ARG A 216 -21.48 6.09 9.55
N VAL A 217 -22.54 5.34 9.32
CA VAL A 217 -22.81 4.66 8.07
C VAL A 217 -23.10 5.76 7.05
N ARG A 218 -22.08 6.17 6.29
CA ARG A 218 -22.28 7.02 5.12
C ARG A 218 -22.79 6.11 4.01
N CYS A 219 -24.10 5.88 3.95
CA CYS A 219 -24.75 5.36 2.75
C CYS A 219 -24.58 6.41 1.65
N THR A 220 -23.57 6.24 0.79
CA THR A 220 -23.58 6.90 -0.51
C THR A 220 -24.59 6.14 -1.35
N HIS A 221 -25.77 6.74 -1.57
CA HIS A 221 -26.68 6.27 -2.60
C HIS A 221 -25.93 6.27 -3.92
N THR A 222 -25.51 5.09 -4.37
CA THR A 222 -24.95 4.90 -5.69
C THR A 222 -26.15 4.54 -6.55
N THR A 223 -26.70 5.54 -7.24
CA THR A 223 -27.72 5.30 -8.25
C THR A 223 -27.08 4.40 -9.31
N SER A 224 -27.55 3.15 -9.40
CA SER A 224 -27.17 2.23 -10.47
C SER A 224 -27.63 2.84 -11.79
N HIS A 225 -26.72 3.48 -12.52
CA HIS A 225 -26.96 3.79 -13.91
C HIS A 225 -26.90 2.48 -14.71
N THR A 226 -28.06 2.06 -15.20
CA THR A 226 -28.18 1.08 -16.27
C THR A 226 -27.33 1.57 -17.44
N VAL A 227 -26.25 0.87 -17.75
CA VAL A 227 -25.48 1.11 -18.96
C VAL A 227 -26.37 0.66 -20.13
N PRO A 228 -26.80 1.55 -21.05
CA PRO A 228 -27.47 1.10 -22.24
C PRO A 228 -26.45 0.34 -23.10
N SER A 229 -26.79 -0.90 -23.43
CA SER A 229 -26.14 -1.67 -24.48
C SER A 229 -26.03 -0.79 -25.74
N ARG A 230 -24.80 -0.49 -26.16
CA ARG A 230 -24.56 0.19 -27.44
C ARG A 230 -25.00 -0.73 -28.60
N PRO A 231 -25.55 -0.15 -29.69
CA PRO A 231 -25.92 -0.88 -30.89
C PRO A 231 -24.70 -1.45 -31.62
#